data_AF-A0A5E6XLG4-F1
#
_entry.id   AF-A0A5E6XLG4-F1
#
_cell.length_a   1.000
_cell.length_b   1.000
_cell.length_c   1.000
_cell.angle_alpha   90.00
_cell.angle_beta   90.00
_cell.angle_gamma   90.00
#
_symmetry.space_group_name_H-M   'P 1'
#
loop_
_entity.id
_entity.type
_entity.pdbx_description
1 polymer ?
#
loop_
_entity_poly.entity_id
_entity_poly.type
_entity_poly.pdbx_seq_one_letter_code
_entity_poly.pdbx_strand_id
1 'polypeptide(L)'
;MKKFLMAYVVTLLAFLVLDGLWLGVLMGPTYRALLGPLMLDQPLLAPATVFYLLYVVGCVVFVVLPATTWQRATVLGALLGLVAYGTYDLSNWATLHGWSAQLALMDMTWGAFATCIACAVGYWAARRMTPV
;
A
#
# COMPACT_ATOMS: atom_id res chain seq x y z
N MET A 1 -18.70 -14.85 1.64
CA MET A 1 -18.93 -13.39 1.62
C MET A 1 -18.48 -12.69 2.91
N LYS A 2 -18.94 -13.10 4.11
CA LYS A 2 -18.53 -12.47 5.39
C LYS A 2 -17.00 -12.39 5.61
N LYS A 3 -16.28 -13.48 5.33
CA LYS A 3 -14.80 -13.55 5.39
C LYS A 3 -14.11 -12.53 4.49
N PHE A 4 -14.54 -12.42 3.24
CA PHE A 4 -14.00 -11.44 2.29
C PHE A 4 -14.22 -10.02 2.79
N LEU A 5 -15.44 -9.70 3.23
CA LEU A 5 -15.77 -8.35 3.69
C LEU A 5 -14.94 -7.94 4.91
N MET A 6 -14.76 -8.83 5.89
CA MET A 6 -13.95 -8.53 7.06
C MET A 6 -12.46 -8.41 6.73
N ALA A 7 -11.93 -9.29 5.88
CA ALA A 7 -10.56 -9.17 5.37
C ALA A 7 -10.36 -7.80 4.68
N TYR A 8 -11.29 -7.42 3.82
CA TYR A 8 -11.26 -6.16 3.10
C TYR A 8 -11.28 -4.94 4.02
N VAL A 9 -12.26 -4.84 4.91
CA VAL A 9 -12.39 -3.68 5.81
C VAL A 9 -11.17 -3.55 6.71
N VAL A 10 -10.68 -4.66 7.27
CA VAL A 10 -9.53 -4.63 8.18
C VAL A 10 -8.23 -4.31 7.44
N THR A 11 -8.00 -4.89 6.26
CA THR A 11 -6.84 -4.54 5.44
C THR A 11 -6.90 -3.07 4.98
N LEU A 12 -8.07 -2.58 4.58
CA LEU A 12 -8.26 -1.17 4.20
C LEU A 12 -7.91 -0.23 5.35
N LEU A 13 -8.46 -0.47 6.54
CA LEU A 13 -8.19 0.38 7.70
C LEU A 13 -6.71 0.33 8.09
N ALA A 14 -6.10 -0.86 8.11
CA ALA A 14 -4.68 -0.99 8.42
C ALA A 14 -3.80 -0.22 7.41
N PHE A 15 -4.10 -0.35 6.12
CA PHE A 15 -3.37 0.35 5.07
C PHE A 15 -3.55 1.87 5.16
N LEU A 16 -4.79 2.36 5.31
CA LEU A 16 -5.08 3.80 5.42
C LEU A 16 -4.41 4.45 6.65
N VAL A 17 -4.33 3.75 7.77
CA VAL A 17 -3.63 4.25 8.96
C VAL A 17 -2.14 4.38 8.70
N LEU A 18 -1.52 3.37 8.09
CA LEU A 18 -0.10 3.39 7.77
C LEU A 18 0.22 4.45 6.72
N ASP A 19 -0.57 4.52 5.66
CA ASP A 19 -0.35 5.48 4.58
C ASP A 19 -0.65 6.91 5.01
N GLY A 20 -1.68 7.12 5.84
CA GLY A 20 -1.97 8.41 6.46
C GLY A 20 -0.82 8.89 7.37
N LEU A 21 -0.17 7.99 8.12
CA LEU A 21 1.01 8.31 8.90
C LEU A 21 2.19 8.72 8.00
N TRP A 22 2.41 7.99 6.91
CA TRP A 22 3.45 8.29 5.95
C TRP A 22 3.28 9.65 5.30
N LEU A 23 2.13 9.89 4.68
CA LEU A 23 1.85 11.13 3.95
C LEU A 23 1.71 12.33 4.90
N GLY A 24 1.01 12.15 6.01
CA GLY A 24 0.65 13.25 6.91
C GLY A 24 1.78 13.67 7.86
N VAL A 25 2.60 12.72 8.33
CA VAL A 25 3.57 12.97 9.40
C VAL A 25 5.01 12.81 8.94
N LEU A 26 5.31 11.74 8.19
CA LEU A 26 6.70 11.37 7.89
C LEU A 26 7.25 12.05 6.63
N MET A 27 6.44 12.15 5.58
CA MET A 27 6.92 12.50 4.24
C MET A 27 6.37 13.79 3.66
N GLY A 28 5.38 14.44 4.28
CA GLY A 28 4.79 15.68 3.76
C GLY A 28 5.81 16.77 3.34
N PRO A 29 6.83 17.09 4.15
CA PRO A 29 7.89 18.02 3.77
C PRO A 29 8.82 17.46 2.68
N THR A 30 9.19 16.18 2.78
CA THR A 30 10.08 15.50 1.83
C THR A 30 9.47 15.41 0.44
N TYR A 31 8.19 15.06 0.32
CA TYR A 31 7.46 15.07 -0.95
C TYR A 31 7.45 16.47 -1.57
N ARG A 32 7.15 17.52 -0.79
CA ARG A 32 7.20 18.90 -1.29
C ARG A 32 8.58 19.31 -1.79
N ALA A 33 9.64 18.91 -1.09
CA ALA A 33 11.01 19.23 -1.48
C ALA A 33 11.47 18.44 -2.72
N LEU A 34 11.13 17.15 -2.82
CA LEU A 34 11.62 16.25 -3.87
C LEU A 34 10.76 16.27 -5.14
N LEU A 35 9.44 16.45 -5.03
CA LEU A 35 8.55 16.58 -6.19
C LEU A 35 8.50 18.01 -6.72
N GLY A 36 8.66 19.02 -5.85
CA GLY A 36 8.67 20.43 -6.23
C GLY A 36 7.48 20.79 -7.13
N PRO A 37 7.70 21.27 -8.37
CA PRO A 37 6.62 21.65 -9.29
C PRO A 37 5.70 20.51 -9.74
N LEU A 38 6.09 19.24 -9.55
CA LEU A 38 5.25 18.08 -9.89
C LEU A 38 4.11 17.86 -8.88
N MET A 39 4.22 18.43 -7.67
CA MET A 39 3.24 18.24 -6.62
C MET A 39 2.06 19.20 -6.78
N LEU A 40 0.84 18.65 -6.75
CA LEU A 40 -0.38 19.46 -6.75
C LEU A 40 -0.53 20.22 -5.44
N ASP A 41 -1.11 21.42 -5.50
CA ASP A 41 -1.47 22.22 -4.33
C ASP A 41 -2.52 21.52 -3.45
N GLN A 42 -3.45 20.81 -4.09
CA GLN A 42 -4.46 20.01 -3.42
C GLN A 42 -4.56 18.62 -4.05
N PRO A 43 -4.60 17.56 -3.23
CA PRO A 43 -4.73 16.20 -3.75
C PRO A 43 -6.10 15.99 -4.38
N LEU A 44 -6.12 15.28 -5.52
CA LEU A 44 -7.37 14.85 -6.15
C LEU A 44 -7.96 13.67 -5.36
N LEU A 45 -9.03 13.93 -4.61
CA LEU A 45 -9.62 12.94 -3.70
C LEU A 45 -10.22 11.73 -4.43
N ALA A 46 -10.80 11.92 -5.63
CA ALA A 46 -11.44 10.85 -6.38
C ALA A 46 -10.42 9.77 -6.86
N PRO A 47 -9.33 10.11 -7.59
CA PRO A 47 -8.29 9.15 -7.93
C PRO A 47 -7.67 8.46 -6.71
N ALA A 48 -7.39 9.22 -5.64
CA ALA A 48 -6.84 8.66 -4.41
C ALA A 48 -7.78 7.62 -3.78
N THR A 49 -9.08 7.92 -3.71
CA THR A 49 -10.09 6.99 -3.18
C THR A 49 -10.17 5.71 -4.02
N VAL A 50 -10.20 5.84 -5.35
CA VAL A 50 -10.23 4.68 -6.25
C VAL A 50 -8.98 3.82 -6.07
N PHE A 51 -7.80 4.44 -5.95
CA PHE A 51 -6.56 3.73 -5.66
C PHE A 51 -6.66 2.91 -4.37
N TYR A 52 -7.03 3.50 -3.24
CA TYR A 52 -7.10 2.77 -1.97
C TYR A 52 -8.07 1.59 -2.04
N LEU A 53 -9.26 1.81 -2.61
CA LEU A 53 -10.27 0.77 -2.72
C LEU A 53 -9.81 -0.37 -3.62
N LEU A 54 -9.22 -0.06 -4.77
CA LEU A 54 -8.72 -1.04 -5.75
C LEU A 54 -7.49 -1.79 -5.23
N TYR A 55 -6.54 -1.08 -4.64
CA TYR A 55 -5.30 -1.65 -4.13
C TYR A 55 -5.57 -2.69 -3.05
N VAL A 56 -6.52 -2.40 -2.15
CA VAL A 56 -6.93 -3.34 -1.11
C VAL A 56 -7.67 -4.54 -1.67
N VAL A 57 -8.44 -4.41 -2.77
CA VAL A 57 -8.97 -5.59 -3.48
C VAL A 57 -7.82 -6.51 -3.90
N GLY A 58 -6.76 -5.95 -4.49
CA GLY A 58 -5.56 -6.70 -4.86
C GLY A 58 -4.90 -7.40 -3.67
N CYS A 59 -4.71 -6.68 -2.57
CA CYS A 59 -4.18 -7.26 -1.32
C CYS A 59 -5.02 -8.44 -0.84
N VAL A 60 -6.35 -8.30 -0.84
CA VAL A 60 -7.24 -9.35 -0.32
C VAL A 60 -7.26 -10.57 -1.24
N VAL A 61 -7.42 -10.35 -2.54
CA VAL A 61 -7.60 -11.42 -3.53
C VAL A 61 -6.30 -12.19 -3.78
N PHE A 62 -5.17 -11.50 -3.90
CA PHE A 62 -3.90 -12.14 -4.25
C PHE A 62 -3.10 -12.61 -3.03
N VAL A 63 -3.29 -11.99 -1.86
CA VAL A 63 -2.45 -12.26 -0.69
C VAL A 63 -3.27 -12.80 0.48
N VAL A 64 -4.23 -12.02 1.01
CA VAL A 64 -4.87 -12.33 2.30
C VAL A 64 -5.68 -13.63 2.26
N LEU A 65 -6.53 -13.81 1.25
CA LEU A 65 -7.39 -14.98 1.15
C LEU A 65 -6.66 -16.27 0.76
N PRO A 66 -5.71 -16.26 -0.19
CA PRO A 66 -4.97 -17.46 -0.57
C PRO A 66 -3.90 -17.87 0.45
N ALA A 67 -3.48 -16.96 1.36
CA ALA A 67 -2.45 -17.27 2.34
C ALA A 67 -2.90 -18.36 3.33
N THR A 68 -2.06 -19.38 3.49
CA THR A 68 -2.25 -20.48 4.45
C THR A 68 -1.60 -20.20 5.79
N THR A 69 -0.60 -19.32 5.84
CA THR A 69 0.11 -18.90 7.06
C THR A 69 0.27 -17.39 7.08
N TRP A 70 0.46 -16.80 8.26
CA TRP A 70 0.67 -15.36 8.38
C TRP A 70 2.01 -14.93 7.77
N GLN A 71 3.04 -15.79 7.83
CA GLN A 71 4.34 -15.55 7.19
C GLN A 71 4.22 -15.49 5.66
N ARG A 72 3.34 -16.30 5.07
CA ARG A 72 3.07 -16.23 3.64
C ARG A 72 2.35 -14.94 3.28
N ALA A 73 1.38 -14.52 4.10
CA ALA A 73 0.67 -13.25 3.91
C ALA A 73 1.60 -12.04 4.03
N THR A 74 2.56 -12.05 4.97
CA THR A 74 3.54 -10.96 5.13
C THR A 74 4.49 -10.88 3.94
N VAL A 75 5.12 -11.99 3.55
CA VAL A 75 6.12 -12.01 2.47
C VAL A 75 5.47 -11.65 1.13
N LEU A 76 4.32 -12.25 0.80
CA LEU A 76 3.62 -11.92 -0.45
C LEU A 76 3.00 -10.52 -0.40
N GLY A 77 2.59 -10.03 0.77
CA GLY A 77 2.16 -8.64 0.95
C GLY A 77 3.30 -7.66 0.69
N ALA A 78 4.49 -7.92 1.24
CA ALA A 78 5.68 -7.13 0.97
C ALA A 78 6.04 -7.12 -0.51
N LEU A 79 6.01 -8.29 -1.16
CA LEU A 79 6.27 -8.42 -2.60
C LEU A 79 5.23 -7.65 -3.44
N LEU A 80 3.94 -7.77 -3.11
CA LEU A 80 2.89 -7.03 -3.80
C LEU A 80 3.07 -5.51 -3.64
N GLY A 81 3.42 -5.06 -2.43
CA GLY A 81 3.79 -3.67 -2.14
C GLY A 81 4.94 -3.19 -3.01
N LEU A 82 6.05 -3.94 -2.99
CA LEU A 82 7.24 -3.64 -3.78
C LEU A 82 6.94 -3.57 -5.29
N VAL A 83 6.14 -4.51 -5.82
CA VAL A 83 5.76 -4.52 -7.23
C VAL A 83 4.89 -3.32 -7.57
N ALA A 84 3.89 -2.99 -6.76
CA ALA A 84 2.97 -1.90 -7.05
C ALA A 84 3.67 -0.53 -7.00
N TYR A 85 4.38 -0.25 -5.90
CA TYR A 85 5.13 0.99 -5.73
C TYR A 85 6.30 1.05 -6.70
N GLY A 86 7.03 -0.05 -6.89
CA GLY A 86 8.09 -0.13 -7.90
C GLY A 86 7.59 0.12 -9.32
N THR A 87 6.40 -0.36 -9.68
CA THR A 87 5.80 -0.08 -11.00
C THR A 87 5.59 1.43 -11.18
N TYR A 88 5.08 2.12 -10.16
CA TYR A 88 4.90 3.57 -10.20
C TYR A 88 6.24 4.32 -10.23
N ASP A 89 7.07 4.10 -9.22
CA ASP A 89 8.31 4.86 -9.00
C ASP A 89 9.39 4.61 -10.04
N LEU A 90 9.62 3.34 -10.42
CA LEU A 90 10.64 3.02 -11.42
C LEU A 90 10.21 3.49 -12.81
N SER A 91 8.91 3.41 -13.14
CA SER A 91 8.42 3.91 -14.43
C SER A 91 8.52 5.43 -14.51
N ASN A 92 8.16 6.14 -13.43
CA ASN A 92 8.32 7.59 -13.36
C ASN A 92 9.81 7.99 -13.40
N TRP A 93 10.68 7.29 -12.68
CA TRP A 93 12.11 7.56 -12.72
C TRP A 93 12.72 7.31 -14.10
N ALA A 94 12.23 6.31 -14.83
CA ALA A 94 12.69 6.03 -16.19
C ALA A 94 12.19 7.03 -17.24
N THR A 95 11.06 7.70 -17.01
CA THR A 95 10.34 8.46 -18.06
C THR A 95 10.21 9.96 -17.80
N LEU A 96 10.26 10.41 -16.55
CA LEU A 96 10.07 11.82 -16.17
C LEU A 96 11.40 12.49 -15.81
N HIS A 97 11.63 13.67 -16.38
CA HIS A 97 12.74 14.52 -15.97
C HIS A 97 12.50 15.08 -14.55
N GLY A 98 13.51 14.95 -13.69
CA GLY A 98 13.47 15.49 -12.32
C GLY A 98 12.84 14.57 -11.28
N TRP A 99 12.47 13.33 -11.63
CA TRP A 99 12.02 12.36 -10.64
C TRP A 99 13.18 11.91 -9.74
N SER A 100 12.99 11.97 -8.42
CA SER A 100 14.04 11.66 -7.45
C SER A 100 14.21 10.16 -7.25
N ALA A 101 15.41 9.65 -7.51
CA ALA A 101 15.81 8.27 -7.18
C ALA A 101 15.66 7.96 -5.70
N GLN A 102 15.98 8.94 -4.84
CA GLN A 102 15.83 8.81 -3.40
C GLN A 102 14.36 8.66 -3.01
N LEU A 103 13.47 9.45 -3.63
CA LEU A 103 12.04 9.35 -3.39
C LEU A 103 11.53 7.96 -3.78
N ALA A 104 11.90 7.49 -4.97
CA ALA A 104 11.54 6.17 -5.47
C ALA A 104 11.94 5.05 -4.50
N LEU A 105 13.18 5.05 -4.01
CA LEU A 105 13.66 4.03 -3.08
C LEU A 105 12.92 4.06 -1.74
N MET A 106 12.66 5.27 -1.22
CA MET A 106 11.93 5.44 0.04
C MET A 106 10.49 4.94 -0.09
N ASP A 107 9.81 5.32 -1.17
CA ASP A 107 8.40 4.98 -1.38
C ASP A 107 8.23 3.48 -1.67
N MET A 108 9.12 2.87 -2.46
CA MET A 108 9.14 1.41 -2.65
C MET A 108 9.34 0.64 -1.34
N THR A 109 10.27 1.10 -0.49
CA THR A 109 10.54 0.48 0.81
C THR A 109 9.33 0.60 1.72
N TRP A 110 8.70 1.78 1.76
CA TRP A 110 7.50 2.00 2.55
C TRP A 110 6.31 1.20 2.02
N GLY A 111 6.08 1.19 0.71
CA GLY A 111 5.02 0.43 0.07
C GLY A 111 5.10 -1.07 0.37
N ALA A 112 6.31 -1.64 0.33
CA ALA A 112 6.54 -3.02 0.77
C ALA A 112 6.20 -3.22 2.25
N PHE A 113 6.67 -2.33 3.12
CA PHE A 113 6.44 -2.40 4.57
C PHE A 113 4.96 -2.25 4.94
N ALA A 114 4.29 -1.24 4.42
CA ALA A 114 2.88 -0.95 4.69
C ALA A 114 1.97 -2.09 4.22
N THR A 115 2.22 -2.60 3.01
CA THR A 115 1.43 -3.70 2.44
C THR A 115 1.68 -5.02 3.16
N CYS A 116 2.92 -5.28 3.60
CA CYS A 116 3.25 -6.40 4.48
C CYS A 116 2.39 -6.42 5.74
N ILE A 117 2.33 -5.29 6.46
CA ILE A 117 1.56 -5.17 7.69
C ILE A 117 0.06 -5.28 7.41
N ALA A 118 -0.44 -4.55 6.41
CA ALA A 118 -1.86 -4.57 6.07
C ALA A 118 -2.36 -5.98 5.68
N CYS A 119 -1.56 -6.74 4.94
CA CYS A 119 -1.87 -8.13 4.58
C CYS A 119 -1.79 -9.07 5.79
N ALA A 120 -0.82 -8.88 6.69
CA ALA A 120 -0.71 -9.66 7.91
C ALA A 120 -1.94 -9.48 8.83
N VAL A 121 -2.35 -8.23 9.06
CA VAL A 121 -3.52 -7.90 9.88
C VAL A 121 -4.79 -8.42 9.20
N GLY A 122 -4.91 -8.25 7.88
CA GLY A 122 -6.00 -8.83 7.09
C GLY A 122 -6.11 -10.34 7.21
N TYR A 123 -4.99 -11.06 7.19
CA TYR A 123 -4.94 -12.52 7.35
C TYR A 123 -5.48 -12.94 8.72
N TRP A 124 -5.02 -12.29 9.79
CA TRP A 124 -5.50 -12.60 11.14
C TRP A 124 -6.99 -12.33 11.30
N ALA A 125 -7.50 -11.24 10.73
CA ALA A 125 -8.93 -10.98 10.69
C ALA A 125 -9.68 -12.09 9.93
N ALA A 126 -9.26 -12.41 8.71
CA ALA A 126 -9.89 -13.45 7.88
C ALA A 126 -9.92 -14.82 8.57
N ARG A 127 -8.86 -15.19 9.31
CA ARG A 127 -8.76 -16.44 10.07
C ARG A 127 -9.73 -16.50 11.25
N ARG A 128 -10.01 -15.39 11.94
CA ARG A 128 -10.97 -15.36 13.06
C ARG A 128 -12.42 -15.70 12.65
N MET A 129 -12.77 -15.55 11.36
CA MET A 129 -14.11 -15.91 10.86
C MET A 129 -14.24 -17.38 10.45
N THR A 130 -13.12 -18.10 10.36
CA THR A 130 -13.08 -19.54 10.11
C THR A 130 -12.04 -20.13 11.05
N PRO A 131 -12.34 -20.27 12.36
CA PRO A 131 -11.55 -21.15 13.20
C PRO A 131 -11.66 -22.54 12.56
N VAL A 132 -10.51 -23.16 12.30
CA VAL A 132 -10.47 -24.61 12.10
C VAL A 132 -10.63 -25.23 13.47
#